data_AF-A0A376YJA2-F1
#
_entry.id   AF-A0A376YJA2-F1
#
_cell.length_a   1.000
_cell.length_b   1.000
_cell.length_c   1.000
_cell.angle_alpha   90.00
_cell.angle_beta   90.00
_cell.angle_gamma   90.00
#
_symmetry.space_group_name_H-M   'P 1'
#
loop_
_entity.id
_entity.type
_entity.pdbx_description
1 polymer ?
#
loop_
_entity_poly.entity_id
_entity_poly.type
_entity_poly.pdbx_seq_one_letter_code
_entity_poly.pdbx_strand_id
1 'polypeptide(L)'
;MKNPELYKITPNTFYYTPMTQDFAEHLYPALVLDYMDDKTRGFLLEKLRREFPDNPLLTDYWYAYAVEELTTDDIKNLSELLKSDPTSVDKKLTLSRYWLIHDNPEKARMYLNQIDNNDCDTGCLYMKNQAGIKNKIILYTDIMLTKSGISLTPSERQSSIGLSISLYLAFNFIFCVRYIRKYKTKSKKTPTKKTE
;
A
#
# COMPACT_ATOMS: atom_id res chain seq x y z
N MET A 1 -23.46 19.98 9.54
CA MET A 1 -22.71 18.74 9.80
C MET A 1 -22.06 18.30 8.50
N LYS A 2 -20.72 18.33 8.41
CA LYS A 2 -20.02 17.65 7.31
C LYS A 2 -20.13 16.16 7.61
N ASN A 3 -20.97 15.46 6.85
CA ASN A 3 -20.98 14.01 6.85
C ASN A 3 -19.56 13.56 6.45
N PRO A 4 -18.81 12.79 7.25
CA PRO A 4 -17.60 12.17 6.73
C PRO A 4 -18.04 11.38 5.49
N GLU A 5 -17.39 11.60 4.34
CA GLU A 5 -17.67 10.83 3.14
C GLU A 5 -17.42 9.35 3.47
N LEU A 6 -18.50 8.60 3.76
CA LEU A 6 -18.44 7.18 4.11
C LEU A 6 -17.88 6.35 2.95
N TYR A 7 -17.91 6.91 1.73
CA TYR A 7 -17.43 6.29 0.50
C TYR A 7 -16.67 7.31 -0.32
N LYS A 8 -15.50 6.91 -0.83
CA LYS A 8 -14.84 7.67 -1.88
C LYS A 8 -15.67 7.59 -3.15
N ILE A 9 -15.92 8.75 -3.75
CA ILE A 9 -16.61 8.83 -5.03
C ILE A 9 -15.68 8.23 -6.10
N THR A 10 -16.15 7.20 -6.80
CA THR A 10 -15.52 6.70 -8.03
C THR A 10 -16.30 7.25 -9.23
N PRO A 11 -15.64 7.58 -10.36
CA PRO A 11 -16.33 7.94 -11.59
C PRO A 11 -17.19 6.81 -12.17
N ASN A 12 -16.97 5.57 -11.75
CA ASN A 12 -17.67 4.43 -12.29
C ASN A 12 -19.12 4.35 -11.76
N THR A 13 -20.09 4.53 -12.65
CA THR A 13 -21.52 4.56 -12.32
C THR A 13 -22.07 3.23 -11.83
N PHE A 14 -21.38 2.11 -12.10
CA PHE A 14 -21.75 0.77 -11.65
C PHE A 14 -22.06 0.75 -10.15
N TYR A 15 -21.24 1.42 -9.33
CA TYR A 15 -21.35 1.40 -7.87
C TYR A 15 -22.50 2.24 -7.30
N TYR A 16 -23.17 3.04 -8.13
CA TYR A 16 -24.28 3.91 -7.74
C TYR A 16 -25.58 3.57 -8.47
N THR A 17 -25.53 2.62 -9.41
CA THR A 17 -26.69 2.24 -10.21
C THR A 17 -27.41 1.10 -9.49
N PRO A 18 -28.69 1.27 -9.10
CA PRO A 18 -29.46 0.18 -8.52
C PRO A 18 -29.55 -0.98 -9.50
N MET A 19 -29.25 -2.18 -9.02
CA MET A 19 -29.29 -3.41 -9.80
C MET A 19 -30.56 -4.21 -9.50
N THR A 20 -30.96 -5.10 -10.41
CA THR A 20 -32.06 -6.03 -10.17
C THR A 20 -31.67 -7.05 -9.10
N GLN A 21 -32.66 -7.63 -8.42
CA GLN A 21 -32.44 -8.72 -7.47
C GLN A 21 -31.74 -9.91 -8.15
N ASP A 22 -32.20 -10.28 -9.34
CA ASP A 22 -31.63 -11.37 -10.14
C ASP A 22 -30.13 -11.14 -10.42
N PHE A 23 -29.75 -9.93 -10.84
CA PHE A 23 -28.34 -9.60 -11.05
C PHE A 23 -27.53 -9.69 -9.75
N ALA A 24 -28.07 -9.17 -8.64
CA ALA A 24 -27.39 -9.19 -7.35
C ALA A 24 -27.15 -10.62 -6.83
N GLU A 25 -28.12 -11.52 -7.01
CA GLU A 25 -28.01 -12.94 -6.63
C GLU A 25 -26.90 -13.65 -7.40
N HIS A 26 -26.79 -13.40 -8.71
CA HIS A 26 -25.73 -13.98 -9.54
C HIS A 26 -24.35 -13.36 -9.27
N LEU A 27 -24.28 -12.10 -8.86
CA LEU A 27 -23.01 -11.43 -8.52
C LEU A 27 -22.54 -11.72 -7.09
N TYR A 28 -23.43 -12.07 -6.17
CA TYR A 28 -23.12 -12.34 -4.75
C TYR A 28 -21.88 -13.23 -4.53
N PRO A 29 -21.64 -14.32 -5.30
CA PRO A 29 -20.46 -15.15 -5.13
C PRO A 29 -19.13 -14.39 -5.30
N ALA A 30 -19.10 -13.26 -6.01
CA ALA A 30 -17.93 -12.40 -6.12
C ALA A 30 -17.48 -11.81 -4.77
N LEU A 31 -18.42 -11.55 -3.86
CA LEU A 31 -18.16 -10.90 -2.57
C LEU A 31 -17.49 -11.82 -1.55
N VAL A 32 -17.44 -13.12 -1.83
CA VAL A 32 -16.89 -14.14 -0.94
C VAL A 32 -15.62 -14.81 -1.50
N LEU A 33 -15.08 -14.30 -2.61
CA LEU A 33 -13.88 -14.84 -3.27
C LEU A 33 -12.66 -14.90 -2.34
N ASP A 34 -12.50 -13.91 -1.46
CA ASP A 34 -11.38 -13.85 -0.51
C ASP A 34 -11.38 -14.98 0.54
N TYR A 35 -12.53 -15.65 0.74
CA TYR A 35 -12.67 -16.75 1.70
C TYR A 35 -12.47 -18.13 1.07
N MET A 36 -12.18 -18.20 -0.24
CA MET A 36 -12.02 -19.44 -0.98
C MET A 36 -10.55 -19.79 -1.18
N ASP A 37 -10.24 -21.07 -1.40
CA ASP A 37 -8.92 -21.48 -1.87
C ASP A 37 -8.67 -21.00 -3.32
N ASP A 38 -7.40 -20.88 -3.72
CA ASP A 38 -7.02 -20.25 -4.99
C ASP A 38 -7.62 -20.96 -6.22
N LYS A 39 -7.74 -22.29 -6.17
CA LYS A 39 -8.33 -23.07 -7.29
C LYS A 39 -9.82 -22.78 -7.43
N THR A 40 -10.56 -22.82 -6.33
CA THR A 40 -12.01 -22.52 -6.32
C THR A 40 -12.25 -21.07 -6.70
N ARG A 41 -11.44 -20.15 -6.17
CA ARG A 41 -11.49 -18.71 -6.47
C ARG A 41 -11.31 -18.43 -7.95
N GLY A 42 -10.25 -19.00 -8.56
CA GLY A 42 -9.97 -18.83 -9.98
C GLY A 42 -11.09 -19.33 -10.88
N PHE A 43 -11.59 -20.55 -10.61
CA PHE A 43 -12.70 -21.13 -11.38
C PHE A 43 -13.97 -20.28 -11.29
N LEU A 44 -14.35 -19.86 -10.07
CA LEU A 44 -15.57 -19.07 -9.87
C LEU A 44 -15.44 -17.68 -10.52
N LEU A 45 -14.29 -17.02 -10.36
CA LEU A 45 -14.05 -15.72 -10.96
C LEU A 45 -14.11 -15.78 -12.49
N GLU A 46 -13.52 -16.81 -13.10
CA GLU A 46 -13.60 -17.01 -14.54
C GLU A 46 -15.05 -17.22 -15.00
N LYS A 47 -15.83 -18.04 -14.27
CA LYS A 47 -17.25 -18.23 -14.55
C LYS A 47 -18.01 -16.91 -14.50
N LEU A 48 -17.86 -16.15 -13.42
CA LEU A 48 -18.53 -14.86 -13.22
C LEU A 48 -18.14 -13.85 -14.30
N ARG A 49 -16.87 -13.81 -14.73
CA ARG A 49 -16.43 -12.92 -15.82
C ARG A 49 -17.02 -13.28 -17.16
N ARG A 50 -17.30 -14.55 -17.44
CA ARG A 50 -18.01 -14.94 -18.68
C ARG A 50 -19.48 -14.53 -18.63
N GLU A 51 -20.08 -14.59 -17.44
CA GLU A 51 -21.47 -14.19 -17.21
C GLU A 51 -21.65 -12.67 -17.24
N PHE A 52 -20.66 -11.93 -16.72
CA PHE A 52 -20.66 -10.46 -16.63
C PHE A 52 -19.34 -9.85 -17.17
N PRO A 53 -19.13 -9.86 -18.50
CA PRO A 53 -17.84 -9.55 -19.13
C PRO A 53 -17.30 -8.14 -18.91
N ASP A 54 -18.17 -7.17 -18.61
CA ASP A 54 -17.80 -5.76 -18.40
C ASP A 54 -18.00 -5.30 -16.95
N ASN A 55 -18.14 -6.24 -16.01
CA ASN A 55 -18.32 -5.89 -14.61
C ASN A 55 -17.01 -5.34 -14.01
N PRO A 56 -17.00 -4.09 -13.53
CA PRO A 56 -15.77 -3.48 -13.03
C PRO A 56 -15.26 -4.14 -11.74
N LEU A 57 -16.14 -4.65 -10.88
CA LEU A 57 -15.75 -5.37 -9.67
C LEU A 57 -15.01 -6.67 -10.03
N LEU A 58 -15.55 -7.44 -10.98
CA LEU A 58 -14.92 -8.69 -11.42
C LEU A 58 -13.58 -8.45 -12.14
N THR A 59 -13.51 -7.33 -12.87
CA THR A 59 -12.26 -6.89 -13.51
C THR A 59 -11.20 -6.59 -12.46
N ASP A 60 -11.55 -5.84 -11.42
CA ASP A 60 -10.63 -5.51 -10.33
C ASP A 60 -10.19 -6.77 -9.56
N TYR A 61 -11.10 -7.71 -9.27
CA TYR A 61 -10.74 -9.00 -8.67
C TYR A 61 -9.77 -9.79 -9.53
N TRP A 62 -10.00 -9.87 -10.84
CA TRP A 62 -9.10 -10.63 -11.71
C TRP A 62 -7.69 -10.07 -11.72
N TYR A 63 -7.55 -8.76 -11.85
CA TYR A 63 -6.25 -8.12 -11.78
C TYR A 63 -5.57 -8.35 -10.43
N ALA A 64 -6.32 -8.32 -9.33
CA ALA A 64 -5.78 -8.52 -7.99
C ALA A 64 -5.24 -9.95 -7.78
N TYR A 65 -5.91 -10.97 -8.32
CA TYR A 65 -5.51 -12.38 -8.12
C TYR A 65 -4.57 -12.91 -9.20
N ALA A 66 -4.63 -12.40 -10.43
CA ALA A 66 -3.78 -12.86 -11.53
C ALA A 66 -2.42 -12.16 -11.60
N VAL A 67 -2.03 -11.38 -10.57
CA VAL A 67 -0.91 -10.43 -10.64
C VAL A 67 0.42 -11.04 -11.11
N GLU A 68 0.68 -12.29 -10.75
CA GLU A 68 1.90 -13.03 -11.13
C GLU A 68 1.88 -13.53 -12.58
N GLU A 69 0.69 -13.64 -13.18
CA GLU A 69 0.44 -14.14 -14.53
C GLU A 69 0.13 -13.02 -15.54
N LEU A 70 0.04 -11.76 -15.08
CA LEU A 70 -0.30 -10.63 -15.94
C LEU A 70 0.76 -10.43 -17.04
N THR A 71 0.29 -10.30 -18.27
CA THR A 71 1.12 -9.97 -19.41
C THR A 71 1.37 -8.46 -19.49
N THR A 72 2.32 -8.05 -20.34
CA THR A 72 2.54 -6.63 -20.63
C THR A 72 1.29 -5.95 -21.19
N ASP A 73 0.47 -6.66 -21.97
CA ASP A 73 -0.78 -6.13 -22.52
C ASP A 73 -1.84 -5.95 -21.44
N ASP A 74 -1.93 -6.87 -20.47
CA ASP A 74 -2.82 -6.73 -19.31
C ASP A 74 -2.46 -5.49 -18.48
N ILE A 75 -1.16 -5.24 -18.28
CA ILE A 75 -0.68 -4.06 -17.55
C ILE A 75 -0.93 -2.77 -18.32
N LYS A 76 -0.85 -2.80 -19.65
CA LYS A 76 -1.23 -1.67 -20.50
C LYS A 76 -2.73 -1.39 -20.37
N ASN A 77 -3.56 -2.42 -20.45
CA ASN A 77 -5.01 -2.30 -20.30
C ASN A 77 -5.39 -1.78 -18.90
N LEU A 78 -4.79 -2.32 -17.84
CA LEU A 78 -4.98 -1.85 -16.47
C LEU A 78 -4.59 -0.37 -16.30
N SER A 79 -3.51 0.05 -16.96
CA SER A 79 -3.08 1.45 -16.95
C SER A 79 -4.08 2.37 -17.66
N GLU A 80 -4.72 1.92 -18.73
CA GLU A 80 -5.81 2.67 -19.38
C GLU A 80 -7.07 2.72 -18.51
N LEU A 81 -7.45 1.61 -17.87
CA LEU A 81 -8.56 1.57 -16.92
C LEU A 81 -8.35 2.52 -15.74
N LEU A 82 -7.11 2.67 -15.26
CA LEU A 82 -6.79 3.62 -14.21
C LEU A 82 -7.00 5.08 -14.66
N LYS A 83 -6.90 5.41 -15.95
CA LYS A 83 -7.17 6.77 -16.43
C LYS A 83 -8.65 7.13 -16.35
N SER A 84 -9.54 6.16 -16.59
CA SER A 84 -11.00 6.36 -16.46
C SER A 84 -11.48 6.26 -15.00
N ASP A 85 -10.75 5.57 -14.13
CA ASP A 85 -11.03 5.45 -12.70
C ASP A 85 -9.79 5.81 -11.85
N PRO A 86 -9.35 7.09 -11.86
CA PRO A 86 -8.11 7.53 -11.18
C PRO A 86 -8.20 7.43 -9.65
N THR A 87 -9.40 7.25 -9.11
CA THR A 87 -9.66 7.08 -7.68
C THR A 87 -9.38 5.66 -7.20
N SER A 88 -9.32 4.67 -8.09
CA SER A 88 -9.13 3.26 -7.70
C SER A 88 -7.81 3.03 -6.99
N VAL A 89 -7.89 2.58 -5.74
CA VAL A 89 -6.74 2.14 -4.95
C VAL A 89 -6.27 0.78 -5.46
N ASP A 90 -7.18 -0.16 -5.73
CA ASP A 90 -6.85 -1.53 -6.13
C ASP A 90 -6.08 -1.60 -7.46
N LYS A 91 -6.46 -0.79 -8.45
CA LYS A 91 -5.73 -0.70 -9.73
C LYS A 91 -4.31 -0.17 -9.51
N LYS A 92 -4.14 0.85 -8.67
CA LYS A 92 -2.81 1.38 -8.30
C LYS A 92 -1.98 0.31 -7.58
N LEU A 93 -2.56 -0.38 -6.61
CA LEU A 93 -1.89 -1.45 -5.86
C LEU A 93 -1.47 -2.60 -6.77
N THR A 94 -2.32 -3.04 -7.69
CA THR A 94 -2.00 -4.11 -8.64
C THR A 94 -0.86 -3.72 -9.56
N LEU A 95 -0.91 -2.51 -10.16
CA LEU A 95 0.19 -1.99 -10.96
C LEU A 95 1.50 -1.94 -10.15
N SER A 96 1.43 -1.47 -8.91
CA SER A 96 2.59 -1.44 -8.03
C SER A 96 3.17 -2.82 -7.73
N ARG A 97 2.32 -3.82 -7.42
CA ARG A 97 2.75 -5.21 -7.20
C ARG A 97 3.44 -5.78 -8.42
N TYR A 98 2.84 -5.63 -9.60
CA TYR A 98 3.42 -6.09 -10.86
C TYR A 98 4.84 -5.52 -11.05
N TRP A 99 5.02 -4.20 -10.89
CA TRP A 99 6.33 -3.57 -11.07
C TRP A 99 7.35 -3.95 -9.99
N LEU A 100 6.91 -4.25 -8.76
CA LEU A 100 7.79 -4.77 -7.71
C LEU A 100 8.29 -6.18 -8.03
N ILE A 101 7.41 -7.06 -8.51
CA ILE A 101 7.78 -8.43 -8.92
C ILE A 101 8.78 -8.42 -10.08
N HIS A 102 8.69 -7.41 -10.95
CA HIS A 102 9.57 -7.24 -12.12
C HIS A 102 10.76 -6.29 -11.85
N ASP A 103 11.24 -6.21 -10.61
CA ASP A 103 12.44 -5.44 -10.22
C ASP A 103 12.44 -3.96 -10.66
N ASN A 104 11.25 -3.34 -10.76
CA ASN A 104 11.09 -1.92 -11.12
C ASN A 104 10.45 -1.10 -9.98
N PRO A 105 11.18 -0.90 -8.87
CA PRO A 105 10.65 -0.19 -7.71
C PRO A 105 10.31 1.28 -8.01
N GLU A 106 10.96 1.90 -8.99
CA GLU A 106 10.67 3.29 -9.38
C GLU A 106 9.27 3.43 -9.98
N LYS A 107 8.92 2.52 -10.90
CA LYS A 107 7.60 2.52 -11.52
C LYS A 107 6.52 2.07 -10.52
N ALA A 108 6.83 1.13 -9.64
CA ALA A 108 5.94 0.78 -8.54
C ALA A 108 5.63 1.99 -7.64
N ARG A 109 6.68 2.75 -7.27
CA ARG A 109 6.58 3.97 -6.45
C ARG A 109 5.72 5.05 -7.12
N MET A 110 5.79 5.18 -8.44
CA MET A 110 4.97 6.15 -9.19
C MET A 110 3.47 5.93 -8.96
N TYR A 111 3.01 4.67 -8.90
CA TYR A 111 1.61 4.35 -8.61
C TYR A 111 1.30 4.42 -7.11
N LEU A 112 2.20 3.92 -6.24
CA LEU A 112 2.00 3.94 -4.78
C LEU A 112 1.87 5.36 -4.21
N ASN A 113 2.59 6.33 -4.78
CA ASN A 113 2.52 7.72 -4.34
C ASN A 113 1.19 8.41 -4.69
N GLN A 114 0.37 7.81 -5.55
CA GLN A 114 -0.97 8.30 -5.89
C GLN A 114 -2.06 7.77 -4.93
N ILE A 115 -1.67 6.98 -3.93
CA ILE A 115 -2.54 6.45 -2.89
C ILE A 115 -2.32 7.31 -1.64
N ASP A 116 -3.38 7.96 -1.15
CA ASP A 116 -3.30 8.70 0.12
C ASP A 116 -2.97 7.72 1.25
N ASN A 117 -2.19 8.17 2.23
CA ASN A 117 -1.84 7.33 3.36
C ASN A 117 -3.08 6.91 4.19
N ASN A 118 -4.17 7.67 4.14
CA ASN A 118 -5.43 7.32 4.82
C ASN A 118 -6.17 6.16 4.14
N ASP A 119 -5.95 5.90 2.85
CA ASP A 119 -6.54 4.76 2.14
C ASP A 119 -5.59 3.57 2.04
N CYS A 120 -4.42 3.69 2.65
CA CYS A 120 -3.34 2.73 2.54
C CYS A 120 -3.37 1.82 3.77
N ASP A 121 -3.79 0.57 3.56
CA ASP A 121 -3.71 -0.47 4.58
C ASP A 121 -2.25 -0.87 4.86
N THR A 122 -2.06 -1.80 5.81
CA THR A 122 -0.74 -2.28 6.19
C THR A 122 0.02 -2.92 5.01
N GLY A 123 -0.69 -3.63 4.12
CA GLY A 123 -0.10 -4.22 2.91
C GLY A 123 0.40 -3.14 1.94
N CYS A 124 -0.40 -2.10 1.71
CA CYS A 124 -0.03 -0.92 0.93
C CYS A 124 1.20 -0.21 1.53
N LEU A 125 1.25 -0.03 2.85
CA LEU A 125 2.40 0.57 3.54
C LEU A 125 3.68 -0.26 3.39
N TYR A 126 3.55 -1.59 3.43
CA TYR A 126 4.66 -2.51 3.18
C TYR A 126 5.21 -2.36 1.76
N MET A 127 4.33 -2.32 0.75
CA MET A 127 4.74 -2.09 -0.65
C MET A 127 5.38 -0.72 -0.85
N LYS A 128 4.81 0.32 -0.22
CA LYS A 128 5.38 1.68 -0.15
C LYS A 128 6.80 1.70 0.41
N ASN A 129 7.14 0.78 1.30
CA ASN A 129 8.48 0.63 1.84
C ASN A 129 9.41 -0.16 0.90
N GLN A 130 8.91 -1.22 0.26
CA GLN A 130 9.68 -1.99 -0.73
C GLN A 130 10.08 -1.13 -1.94
N ALA A 131 9.16 -0.29 -2.43
CA ALA A 131 9.41 0.62 -3.54
C ALA A 131 10.30 1.83 -3.17
N GLY A 132 10.61 2.03 -1.88
CA GLY A 132 11.43 3.15 -1.43
C GLY A 132 11.56 3.28 0.09
N ILE A 133 12.79 3.54 0.55
CA ILE A 133 13.19 3.53 1.97
C ILE A 133 12.45 4.57 2.85
N LYS A 134 11.81 5.58 2.25
CA LYS A 134 11.11 6.65 2.98
C LYS A 134 10.01 6.13 3.93
N ASN A 135 9.48 4.92 3.71
CA ASN A 135 8.39 4.35 4.51
C ASN A 135 8.83 3.26 5.51
N LYS A 136 10.14 3.04 5.74
CA LYS A 136 10.64 2.04 6.72
C LYS A 136 10.16 2.30 8.15
N ILE A 137 10.13 3.57 8.56
CA ILE A 137 9.72 3.97 9.91
C ILE A 137 8.23 3.75 10.10
N ILE A 138 7.42 4.04 9.07
CA ILE A 138 5.96 3.86 9.06
C ILE A 138 5.58 2.40 9.24
N LEU A 139 6.21 1.52 8.45
CA LEU A 139 5.96 0.09 8.52
C LEU A 139 6.35 -0.49 9.89
N TYR A 140 7.49 -0.07 10.44
CA TYR A 140 7.95 -0.55 11.75
C TYR A 140 6.96 -0.17 12.86
N THR A 141 6.43 1.05 12.84
CA THR A 141 5.45 1.51 13.84
C THR A 141 4.13 0.76 13.73
N ASP A 142 3.64 0.52 12.51
CA ASP A 142 2.38 -0.18 12.26
C ASP A 142 2.47 -1.65 12.72
N ILE A 143 3.58 -2.34 12.42
CA ILE A 143 3.84 -3.72 12.89
C ILE A 143 3.86 -3.79 14.43
N MET A 144 4.52 -2.83 15.09
CA MET A 144 4.62 -2.83 16.56
C MET A 144 3.27 -2.54 17.23
N LEU A 145 2.46 -1.63 16.67
CA LEU A 145 1.13 -1.31 17.18
C LEU A 145 0.17 -2.49 17.00
N THR A 146 0.19 -3.11 15.82
CA THR A 146 -0.64 -4.29 15.51
C THR A 146 -0.29 -5.45 16.43
N LYS A 147 0.99 -5.72 16.67
CA LYS A 147 1.44 -6.75 17.64
C LYS A 147 1.04 -6.46 19.09
N SER A 148 0.82 -5.19 19.42
CA SER A 148 0.42 -4.77 20.76
C SER A 148 -1.11 -4.78 20.96
N GLY A 149 -1.88 -5.19 19.95
CA GLY A 149 -3.36 -5.19 19.99
C GLY A 149 -3.98 -3.80 19.92
N ILE A 150 -3.20 -2.78 19.55
CA ILE A 150 -3.67 -1.39 19.45
C ILE A 150 -4.14 -1.17 18.00
N SER A 151 -5.45 -1.05 17.81
CA SER A 151 -6.04 -0.62 16.54
C SER A 151 -6.11 0.90 16.52
N LEU A 152 -5.32 1.55 15.65
CA LEU A 152 -5.41 2.98 15.41
C LEU A 152 -6.27 3.25 14.18
N THR A 153 -7.11 4.27 14.26
CA THR A 153 -7.77 4.84 13.09
C THR A 153 -6.73 5.38 12.09
N PRO A 154 -7.06 5.51 10.79
CA PRO A 154 -6.11 6.00 9.79
C PRO A 154 -5.45 7.34 10.13
N SER A 155 -6.20 8.26 10.75
CA SER A 155 -5.71 9.56 11.21
C SER A 155 -4.76 9.46 12.40
N GLU A 156 -5.08 8.63 13.40
CA GLU A 156 -4.19 8.35 14.54
C GLU A 156 -2.90 7.65 14.10
N ARG A 157 -3.00 6.82 13.06
CA ARG A 157 -1.84 6.18 12.42
C ARG A 157 -0.90 7.25 11.86
N GLN A 158 -1.40 8.25 11.12
CA GLN A 158 -0.59 9.35 10.61
C GLN A 158 0.05 10.23 11.71
N SER A 159 -0.69 10.56 12.77
CA SER A 159 -0.13 11.33 13.89
C SER A 159 0.94 10.55 14.66
N SER A 160 0.70 9.24 14.88
CA SER A 160 1.68 8.34 15.48
C SER A 160 2.94 8.20 14.62
N ILE A 161 2.78 8.11 13.29
CA ILE A 161 3.86 8.09 12.32
C ILE A 161 4.72 9.36 12.40
N GLY A 162 4.10 10.55 12.44
CA GLY A 162 4.80 11.81 12.57
C GLY A 162 5.64 11.89 13.86
N LEU A 163 5.03 11.48 14.98
CA LEU A 163 5.68 11.45 16.29
C LEU A 163 6.86 10.46 16.33
N SER A 164 6.70 9.31 15.67
CA SER A 164 7.71 8.25 15.59
C SER A 164 8.92 8.65 14.75
N ILE A 165 8.70 9.35 13.64
CA ILE A 165 9.77 9.93 12.82
C ILE A 165 10.54 10.98 13.65
N SER A 166 9.83 11.84 14.39
CA SER A 166 10.46 12.82 15.29
C SER A 166 11.31 12.15 16.36
N LEU A 167 10.80 11.07 16.98
CA LEU A 167 11.54 10.31 18.00
C LEU A 167 12.77 9.61 17.43
N TYR A 168 12.67 8.97 16.26
CA TYR A 168 13.81 8.31 15.61
C TYR A 168 14.91 9.31 15.23
N LEU A 169 14.54 10.47 14.67
CA LEU A 169 15.48 11.54 14.35
C LEU A 169 16.12 12.11 15.62
N ALA A 170 15.35 12.31 16.69
CA ALA A 170 15.87 12.76 17.98
C ALA A 170 16.86 11.75 18.58
N PHE A 171 16.54 10.45 18.51
CA PHE A 171 17.40 9.38 19.04
C PHE A 171 18.72 9.30 18.28
N ASN A 172 18.68 9.34 16.94
CA ASN A 172 19.88 9.36 16.10
C ASN A 172 20.71 10.63 16.31
N PHE A 173 20.07 11.79 16.48
CA PHE A 173 20.75 13.04 16.80
C PHE A 173 21.50 12.94 18.14
N ILE A 174 20.88 12.38 19.18
CA ILE A 174 21.53 12.15 20.49
C ILE A 174 22.75 11.24 20.34
N PHE A 175 22.64 10.16 19.57
CA PHE A 175 23.77 9.25 19.29
C PHE A 175 24.89 9.93 18.53
N CYS A 176 24.58 10.71 17.49
CA CYS A 176 25.56 11.52 16.75
C CYS A 176 26.28 12.52 17.66
N VAL A 177 25.56 13.27 18.50
CA VAL A 177 26.16 14.22 19.45
C VAL A 177 27.08 13.50 20.45
N ARG A 178 26.66 12.35 20.97
CA ARG A 178 27.49 11.52 21.86
C ARG A 178 28.74 10.99 21.17
N TYR A 179 28.61 10.54 19.93
CA TYR A 179 29.72 10.05 19.10
C TYR A 179 30.74 11.16 18.85
N ILE A 180 30.28 12.35 18.42
CA ILE A 180 31.14 13.53 18.19
C ILE A 180 31.84 13.97 19.48
N ARG A 181 31.12 13.99 20.62
CA ARG A 181 31.73 14.30 21.94
C ARG A 181 32.83 13.30 22.29
N LYS A 182 32.58 12.00 22.12
CA LYS A 182 33.55 10.92 22.38
C LYS A 182 34.80 11.05 21.50
N TYR A 183 34.63 11.45 20.23
CA TYR A 183 35.74 11.66 19.30
C TYR A 183 36.56 12.92 19.63
N LYS A 184 35.91 14.04 19.97
CA LYS A 184 36.60 15.26 20.45
C LYS A 184 37.41 15.01 21.72
N THR A 185 36.92 14.17 22.63
CA THR A 185 37.66 13.80 23.84
C THR A 185 38.84 12.85 23.58
N LYS A 186 38.82 12.03 22.52
CA LYS A 186 39.96 11.20 22.11
C LYS A 186 41.05 12.04 21.43
N SER A 187 40.68 12.98 20.57
CA SER A 187 41.63 13.85 19.86
C SER A 187 42.46 14.76 20.79
N LYS A 188 41.93 15.14 21.96
CA LYS A 188 42.67 15.93 22.98
C LYS A 188 43.62 15.12 23.86
N LYS A 189 43.64 13.79 23.76
CA LYS A 189 44.44 12.90 24.63
C LYS A 189 45.71 12.34 24.00
N THR A 190 46.08 12.75 22.78
CA THR A 190 47.35 12.36 22.18
C THR A 190 48.49 13.20 22.79
N PRO A 191 49.42 12.63 23.57
CA PRO A 191 50.54 13.37 24.10
C PRO A 191 51.58 13.57 22.99
N THR A 192 51.95 14.82 22.72
CA THR A 192 53.17 15.15 22.00
C THR A 192 54.35 14.60 22.80
N LYS A 193 55.00 13.54 22.31
CA LYS A 193 56.29 13.08 22.81
C LYS A 193 57.28 14.25 22.69
N LYS A 194 57.79 14.73 23.83
CA LYS A 194 59.02 15.52 23.87
C LYS A 194 60.18 14.56 23.61
N THR A 195 60.90 14.77 22.53
CA THR A 195 62.23 14.22 22.28
C THR A 195 63.23 15.02 23.11
N GLU A 196 63.92 14.33 24.02
CA GLU A 196 65.26 14.71 24.53
C GLU A 196 66.32 14.34 23.49
#